data_AF-A0A2T0KG97-F1
#
_entry.id   AF-A0A2T0KG97-F1
#
_cell.length_a   1.000
_cell.length_b   1.000
_cell.length_c   1.000
_cell.angle_alpha   90.00
_cell.angle_beta   90.00
_cell.angle_gamma   90.00
#
_symmetry.space_group_name_H-M   'P 1'
#
loop_
_entity.id
_entity.type
_entity.pdbx_description
1 polymer ?
#
loop_
_entity_poly.entity_id
_entity_poly.type
_entity_poly.pdbx_seq_one_letter_code
_entity_poly.pdbx_strand_id
1 'polypeptide(L)'
;MPATPQTSSATMTTAQDMPTYDVTVTDRVVIFIIYCAPLDAGNSMYQFVHPNDSSLYGVTDSASFLTRMPYVVVDADTKKVIFPRVNENGETAAIQSVSSTNVLHDGARKVHALPAIHIPHDVHRIALHIANDAFHYNRKFQLFAWTVPDVAHSKVHIYEMRSDLKGRFSSVNNITSPADNSLVQKPAVTDEYYGYLDGDLWLNISHEFTDQDITRLCPPETLSRNVLAGALQQTTPVGSIASAGATQTGTGIVASSTEQVHIDWLVALAPLYASGNGSRSMASFTVEITILNITLIFSARALANAINTSAHTTVQEALRRTSPRTFAAILKAAWRLHINTVSLSSSWRPMLGSRLHKMGLGLDVTKIEDSAEHVTFTIHNSATTDRGQHFPTGAAGQKMARLYQELNGDHEVLGGAVYTPWVNWVEPHDAHMHITVKDE
;
A
#
# COMPACT_ATOMS: atom_id res chain seq x y z
N MET A 1 58.09 -4.80 38.32
CA MET A 1 57.48 -4.18 37.13
C MET A 1 56.12 -4.82 36.92
N PRO A 2 55.01 -4.06 36.93
CA PRO A 2 53.68 -4.64 36.75
C PRO A 2 53.41 -4.94 35.27
N ALA A 3 52.73 -6.05 35.02
CA ALA A 3 52.37 -6.49 33.67
C ALA A 3 51.26 -5.62 33.07
N THR A 4 51.48 -5.16 31.84
CA THR A 4 50.53 -4.39 31.03
C THR A 4 49.36 -5.28 30.61
N PRO A 5 48.09 -4.86 30.77
CA PRO A 5 46.95 -5.64 30.29
C PRO A 5 46.87 -5.57 28.77
N GLN A 6 46.78 -6.74 28.14
CA GLN A 6 46.68 -6.92 26.70
C GLN A 6 45.20 -6.80 26.30
N THR A 7 44.81 -5.64 25.73
CA THR A 7 43.50 -5.47 25.10
C THR A 7 43.53 -6.06 23.69
N SER A 8 42.90 -7.21 23.50
CA SER A 8 42.65 -7.77 22.16
C SER A 8 41.37 -7.16 21.58
N SER A 9 41.51 -6.26 20.60
CA SER A 9 40.39 -5.84 19.74
C SER A 9 40.06 -6.97 18.76
N ALA A 10 38.86 -7.52 18.84
CA ALA A 10 38.34 -8.44 17.83
C ALA A 10 37.88 -7.62 16.62
N THR A 11 38.56 -7.77 15.49
CA THR A 11 38.17 -7.13 14.22
C THR A 11 36.93 -7.81 13.67
N MET A 12 35.76 -7.20 13.85
CA MET A 12 34.53 -7.56 13.16
C MET A 12 34.57 -6.98 11.74
N THR A 13 34.52 -7.84 10.72
CA THR A 13 34.38 -7.42 9.31
C THR A 13 32.96 -6.90 9.07
N THR A 14 32.81 -5.57 9.03
CA THR A 14 31.58 -4.91 8.58
C THR A 14 31.55 -4.78 7.06
N ALA A 15 30.33 -4.78 6.49
CA ALA A 15 30.11 -4.54 5.06
C ALA A 15 30.72 -3.20 4.61
N GLN A 16 31.18 -3.16 3.36
CA GLN A 16 32.23 -2.28 2.83
C GLN A 16 31.87 -0.77 2.72
N ASP A 17 30.69 -0.33 3.15
CA ASP A 17 30.23 1.07 3.05
C ASP A 17 29.62 1.63 4.35
N MET A 18 29.89 1.00 5.50
CA MET A 18 29.50 1.57 6.80
C MET A 18 30.60 2.52 7.29
N PRO A 19 30.30 3.77 7.69
CA PRO A 19 31.29 4.64 8.32
C PRO A 19 31.94 3.93 9.50
N THR A 20 33.28 3.88 9.50
CA THR A 20 34.07 3.32 10.60
C THR A 20 33.90 4.19 11.84
N TYR A 21 33.27 3.64 12.86
CA TYR A 21 33.15 4.25 14.19
C TYR A 21 34.27 3.75 15.11
N ASP A 22 34.81 4.64 15.94
CA ASP A 22 35.48 4.23 17.19
C ASP A 22 34.40 3.71 18.14
N VAL A 23 34.18 2.38 18.13
CA VAL A 23 33.22 1.71 19.00
C VAL A 23 33.75 1.81 20.43
N THR A 24 33.12 2.65 21.25
CA THR A 24 33.30 2.57 22.71
C THR A 24 32.42 1.44 23.24
N VAL A 25 32.89 0.72 24.26
CA VAL A 25 32.29 -0.50 24.84
C VAL A 25 30.88 -0.27 25.46
N THR A 26 30.33 0.94 25.33
CA THR A 26 29.02 1.39 25.83
C THR A 26 27.93 1.52 24.75
N ASP A 27 28.22 1.16 23.50
CA ASP A 27 27.23 1.30 22.42
C ASP A 27 26.07 0.30 22.60
N ARG A 28 24.90 0.81 22.95
CA ARG A 28 23.65 0.03 22.94
C ARG A 28 23.26 -0.25 21.48
N VAL A 29 23.14 -1.52 21.13
CA VAL A 29 22.75 -1.95 19.78
C VAL A 29 21.39 -2.62 19.82
N VAL A 30 20.49 -2.24 18.92
CA VAL A 30 19.16 -2.84 18.77
C VAL A 30 19.04 -3.51 17.40
N ILE A 31 18.45 -4.72 17.39
CA ILE A 31 18.08 -5.43 16.16
C ILE A 31 16.58 -5.73 16.20
N PHE A 32 15.85 -5.29 15.18
CA PHE A 32 14.44 -5.65 15.00
C PHE A 32 14.33 -6.89 14.10
N ILE A 33 13.51 -7.84 14.51
CA ILE A 33 13.24 -9.09 13.80
C ILE A 33 11.74 -9.20 13.59
N ILE A 34 11.30 -9.08 12.34
CA ILE A 34 9.87 -9.11 11.98
C ILE A 34 9.53 -10.50 11.48
N TYR A 35 8.56 -11.13 12.13
CA TYR A 35 8.00 -12.43 11.79
C TYR A 35 6.69 -12.23 11.07
N CYS A 36 6.69 -12.46 9.76
CA CYS A 36 5.51 -12.25 8.93
C CYS A 36 4.37 -13.17 9.34
N ALA A 37 3.14 -12.68 9.19
CA ALA A 37 1.96 -13.48 9.46
C ALA A 37 1.91 -14.68 8.49
N PRO A 38 1.63 -15.90 8.98
CA PRO A 38 1.43 -17.06 8.11
C PRO A 38 0.13 -16.90 7.31
N LEU A 39 0.04 -17.60 6.18
CA LEU A 39 -1.18 -17.70 5.38
C LEU A 39 -2.34 -18.23 6.23
N ASP A 40 -3.54 -17.68 6.11
CA ASP A 40 -4.71 -18.25 6.82
C ASP A 40 -5.09 -19.63 6.25
N ALA A 41 -4.95 -19.80 4.94
CA ALA A 41 -5.20 -21.06 4.26
C ALA A 41 -4.22 -22.15 4.74
N GLY A 42 -4.76 -23.21 5.35
CA GLY A 42 -3.97 -24.31 5.89
C GLY A 42 -3.31 -24.04 7.25
N ASN A 43 -3.59 -22.89 7.87
CA ASN A 43 -3.07 -22.57 9.19
C ASN A 43 -3.95 -23.17 10.29
N SER A 44 -3.33 -24.00 11.14
CA SER A 44 -4.03 -24.69 12.23
C SER A 44 -4.57 -23.73 13.30
N MET A 45 -3.90 -22.61 13.54
CA MET A 45 -4.37 -21.57 14.46
C MET A 45 -5.61 -20.88 13.91
N TYR A 46 -5.59 -20.51 12.63
CA TYR A 46 -6.75 -19.94 11.96
C TYR A 46 -7.93 -20.94 11.99
N GLN A 47 -7.71 -22.19 11.55
CA GLN A 47 -8.74 -23.23 11.52
C GLN A 47 -9.33 -23.53 12.90
N PHE A 48 -8.57 -23.34 13.97
CA PHE A 48 -9.06 -23.50 15.33
C PHE A 48 -10.05 -22.39 15.72
N VAL A 49 -9.73 -21.13 15.39
CA VAL A 49 -10.57 -19.97 15.73
C VAL A 49 -11.77 -19.86 14.77
N HIS A 50 -11.56 -20.15 13.49
CA HIS A 50 -12.52 -20.02 12.39
C HIS A 50 -12.65 -21.34 11.62
N PRO A 51 -13.31 -22.37 12.20
CA PRO A 51 -13.38 -23.69 11.60
C PRO A 51 -14.13 -23.66 10.27
N ASN A 52 -13.40 -23.95 9.18
CA ASN A 52 -13.90 -24.02 7.80
C ASN A 52 -14.50 -22.73 7.23
N ASP A 53 -14.22 -21.56 7.83
CA ASP A 53 -14.72 -20.28 7.33
C ASP A 53 -13.66 -19.59 6.47
N SER A 54 -13.70 -19.79 5.15
CA SER A 54 -12.84 -19.08 4.20
C SER A 54 -13.30 -17.65 3.92
N SER A 55 -14.52 -17.28 4.33
CA SER A 55 -15.03 -15.91 4.19
C SER A 55 -14.36 -14.96 5.17
N LEU A 56 -13.67 -15.47 6.18
CA LEU A 56 -12.89 -14.66 7.10
C LEU A 56 -11.40 -14.60 6.74
N TYR A 57 -10.96 -15.21 5.63
CA TYR A 57 -9.56 -15.09 5.21
C TYR A 57 -9.14 -13.63 5.06
N GLY A 58 -7.96 -13.34 5.61
CA GLY A 58 -7.34 -12.04 5.70
C GLY A 58 -5.86 -12.10 5.31
N VAL A 59 -5.09 -13.13 5.67
CA VAL A 59 -3.66 -13.20 5.36
C VAL A 59 -3.36 -14.20 4.24
N THR A 60 -2.71 -13.78 3.14
CA THR A 60 -2.39 -14.67 2.01
C THR A 60 -0.99 -14.60 1.43
N ASP A 61 -0.07 -13.74 1.92
CA ASP A 61 1.40 -13.88 1.77
C ASP A 61 2.11 -12.66 2.38
N SER A 62 2.08 -12.46 3.69
CA SER A 62 2.61 -11.21 4.25
C SER A 62 4.14 -11.04 4.06
N ALA A 63 4.85 -12.13 3.82
CA ALA A 63 6.30 -12.19 3.76
C ALA A 63 6.94 -11.53 2.54
N SER A 64 6.46 -11.88 1.35
CA SER A 64 6.97 -11.30 0.10
C SER A 64 6.79 -9.77 0.07
N PHE A 65 5.89 -9.26 0.91
CA PHE A 65 5.41 -7.88 0.87
C PHE A 65 5.98 -6.97 1.96
N LEU A 66 6.89 -7.45 2.81
CA LEU A 66 7.71 -6.57 3.65
C LEU A 66 9.04 -6.22 2.99
N THR A 67 9.51 -7.01 2.03
CA THR A 67 10.74 -6.69 1.29
C THR A 67 10.63 -5.31 0.64
N ARG A 68 11.65 -4.48 0.85
CA ARG A 68 11.73 -3.07 0.43
C ARG A 68 10.67 -2.15 1.05
N MET A 69 9.95 -2.55 2.10
CA MET A 69 9.08 -1.63 2.85
C MET A 69 9.96 -0.55 3.49
N PRO A 70 9.61 0.74 3.41
CA PRO A 70 10.37 1.78 4.07
C PRO A 70 10.21 1.70 5.59
N TYR A 71 11.26 2.09 6.32
CA TYR A 71 11.22 2.28 7.77
C TYR A 71 12.23 3.33 8.24
N VAL A 72 11.99 3.87 9.43
CA VAL A 72 12.95 4.64 10.21
C VAL A 72 12.85 4.28 11.69
N VAL A 73 13.96 4.43 12.41
CA VAL A 73 13.96 4.42 13.89
C VAL A 73 14.20 5.84 14.35
N VAL A 74 13.37 6.30 15.28
CA VAL A 74 13.42 7.66 15.82
C VAL A 74 13.63 7.61 17.33
N ASP A 75 14.17 8.70 17.86
CA ASP A 75 14.05 9.02 19.28
C ASP A 75 12.57 9.25 19.57
N ALA A 76 12.02 8.46 20.49
CA ALA A 76 10.59 8.49 20.77
C ALA A 76 10.14 9.85 21.32
N ASP A 77 11.01 10.53 22.06
CA ASP A 77 10.71 11.77 22.78
C ASP A 77 10.96 12.99 21.88
N THR A 78 12.10 13.04 21.17
CA THR A 78 12.45 14.19 20.32
C THR A 78 11.99 14.06 18.86
N LYS A 79 11.52 12.88 18.45
CA LYS A 79 11.14 12.52 17.06
C LYS A 79 12.29 12.56 16.05
N LYS A 80 13.52 12.80 16.50
CA LYS A 80 14.70 12.83 15.64
C LYS A 80 14.97 11.45 15.04
N VAL A 81 15.26 11.38 13.74
CA VAL A 81 15.67 10.13 13.08
C VAL A 81 17.03 9.67 13.61
N ILE A 82 17.06 8.46 14.16
CA ILE A 82 18.27 7.76 14.60
C ILE A 82 18.81 6.88 13.48
N PHE A 83 17.92 6.28 12.68
CA PHE A 83 18.28 5.42 11.57
C PHE A 83 17.24 5.48 10.43
N PRO A 84 17.68 5.55 9.15
CA PRO A 84 19.06 5.71 8.71
C PRO A 84 19.55 7.14 9.02
N ARG A 85 20.85 7.29 9.33
CA ARG A 85 21.45 8.61 9.58
C ARG A 85 21.91 9.25 8.29
N VAL A 86 20.98 9.84 7.55
CA VAL A 86 21.33 10.57 6.33
C VAL A 86 21.22 12.08 6.56
N ASN A 87 20.15 12.54 7.24
CA ASN A 87 20.02 13.88 7.81
C ASN A 87 18.90 13.90 8.87
N GLU A 88 18.61 15.05 9.50
CA GLU A 88 17.60 15.15 10.58
C GLU A 88 16.19 14.74 10.14
N ASN A 89 15.89 14.86 8.84
CA ASN A 89 14.54 14.67 8.30
C ASN A 89 14.37 13.39 7.48
N GLY A 90 15.41 12.91 6.79
CA GLY A 90 15.25 12.17 5.55
C GLY A 90 16.43 11.27 5.22
N GLU A 91 16.22 9.98 5.33
CA GLU A 91 15.82 9.08 4.25
C GLU A 91 15.07 7.94 4.94
N THR A 92 14.38 7.09 4.19
CA THR A 92 13.86 5.84 4.75
C THR A 92 14.84 4.72 4.41
N ALA A 93 15.17 3.87 5.39
CA ALA A 93 15.79 2.61 5.07
C ALA A 93 14.75 1.66 4.48
N ALA A 94 15.18 0.63 3.76
CA ALA A 94 14.29 -0.36 3.17
C ALA A 94 14.52 -1.72 3.85
N ILE A 95 13.44 -2.40 4.26
CA ILE A 95 13.53 -3.75 4.83
C ILE A 95 14.16 -4.67 3.78
N GLN A 96 15.22 -5.37 4.17
CA GLN A 96 15.94 -6.28 3.26
C GLN A 96 15.12 -7.54 2.97
N SER A 97 15.56 -8.32 1.99
CA SER A 97 14.91 -9.60 1.66
C SER A 97 14.88 -10.55 2.87
N VAL A 98 13.98 -11.54 2.81
CA VAL A 98 13.82 -12.56 3.86
C VAL A 98 15.17 -13.15 4.26
N SER A 99 15.48 -13.10 5.55
CA SER A 99 16.75 -13.59 6.10
C SER A 99 16.69 -15.06 6.51
N SER A 100 15.50 -15.57 6.86
CA SER A 100 15.31 -16.96 7.30
C SER A 100 13.84 -17.39 7.33
N THR A 101 13.60 -18.68 7.61
CA THR A 101 12.29 -19.21 7.99
C THR A 101 12.37 -19.71 9.43
N ASN A 102 11.39 -19.37 10.26
CA ASN A 102 11.29 -19.82 11.64
C ASN A 102 10.00 -20.63 11.81
N VAL A 103 10.09 -21.80 12.44
CA VAL A 103 8.92 -22.64 12.73
C VAL A 103 8.48 -22.36 14.15
N LEU A 104 7.33 -21.72 14.29
CA LEU A 104 6.61 -21.59 15.55
C LEU A 104 5.39 -22.52 15.54
N HIS A 105 4.66 -22.60 16.65
CA HIS A 105 3.48 -23.46 16.75
C HIS A 105 2.34 -23.08 15.80
N ASP A 106 2.40 -21.89 15.20
CA ASP A 106 1.44 -21.40 14.21
C ASP A 106 1.92 -21.56 12.76
N GLY A 107 3.02 -22.29 12.55
CA GLY A 107 3.55 -22.65 11.24
C GLY A 107 4.90 -22.00 10.92
N ALA A 108 5.30 -22.17 9.66
CA ALA A 108 6.52 -21.57 9.14
C ALA A 108 6.30 -20.08 8.84
N ARG A 109 7.01 -19.22 9.56
CA ARG A 109 7.02 -17.78 9.34
C ARG A 109 8.29 -17.38 8.62
N LYS A 110 8.14 -16.52 7.61
CA LYS A 110 9.28 -15.82 7.02
C LYS A 110 9.72 -14.70 7.96
N VAL A 111 11.01 -14.45 7.98
CA VAL A 111 11.63 -13.51 8.91
C VAL A 111 12.44 -12.47 8.16
N HIS A 112 12.26 -11.21 8.54
CA HIS A 112 13.12 -10.10 8.15
C HIS A 112 13.87 -9.59 9.37
N ALA A 113 15.19 -9.60 9.31
CA ALA A 113 16.02 -8.90 10.28
C ALA A 113 16.42 -7.53 9.72
N LEU A 114 16.20 -6.48 10.49
CA LEU A 114 16.79 -5.17 10.20
C LEU A 114 18.28 -5.20 10.57
N PRO A 115 19.12 -4.34 9.95
CA PRO A 115 20.51 -4.19 10.36
C PRO A 115 20.62 -3.83 11.85
N ALA A 116 21.81 -4.06 12.42
CA ALA A 116 22.14 -3.60 13.75
C ALA A 116 22.12 -2.06 13.80
N ILE A 117 21.35 -1.50 14.72
CA ILE A 117 21.16 -0.06 14.87
C ILE A 117 21.80 0.39 16.17
N HIS A 118 22.80 1.26 16.06
CA HIS A 118 23.48 1.86 17.21
C HIS A 118 22.62 2.97 17.80
N ILE A 119 22.32 2.86 19.10
CA ILE A 119 21.52 3.83 19.84
C ILE A 119 22.47 4.79 20.58
N PRO A 120 22.39 6.11 20.33
CA PRO A 120 23.19 7.09 21.03
C PRO A 120 23.04 7.01 22.55
N HIS A 121 24.09 7.37 23.27
CA HIS A 121 24.05 7.40 24.73
C HIS A 121 22.96 8.34 25.28
N ASP A 122 22.69 9.46 24.60
CA ASP A 122 21.67 10.45 24.98
C ASP A 122 20.23 10.06 24.61
N VAL A 123 20.03 9.01 23.82
CA VAL A 123 18.70 8.53 23.43
C VAL A 123 18.24 7.41 24.35
N HIS A 124 17.26 7.64 25.21
CA HIS A 124 16.77 6.60 26.13
C HIS A 124 15.58 5.82 25.58
N ARG A 125 14.75 6.45 24.74
CA ARG A 125 13.54 5.83 24.18
C ARG A 125 13.58 5.87 22.66
N ILE A 126 13.21 4.77 22.03
CA ILE A 126 13.14 4.67 20.57
C ILE A 126 11.74 4.24 20.14
N ALA A 127 11.39 4.56 18.90
CA ALA A 127 10.20 4.07 18.24
C ALA A 127 10.50 3.73 16.77
N LEU A 128 9.72 2.82 16.22
CA LEU A 128 9.77 2.45 14.82
C LEU A 128 8.65 3.19 14.06
N HIS A 129 8.95 3.64 12.84
CA HIS A 129 7.96 4.00 11.83
C HIS A 129 8.20 3.11 10.62
N ILE A 130 7.15 2.51 10.06
CA ILE A 130 7.24 1.62 8.89
C ILE A 130 6.19 1.98 7.84
N ALA A 131 6.35 1.47 6.62
CA ALA A 131 5.45 1.72 5.50
C ALA A 131 5.30 3.22 5.22
N ASN A 132 4.12 3.69 4.81
CA ASN A 132 3.94 5.09 4.43
C ASN A 132 4.09 6.07 5.61
N ASP A 133 3.91 5.63 6.86
CA ASP A 133 4.22 6.42 8.07
C ASP A 133 5.73 6.59 8.30
N ALA A 134 6.61 5.85 7.61
CA ALA A 134 8.05 6.08 7.67
C ALA A 134 8.49 7.39 7.01
N PHE A 135 7.68 7.97 6.11
CA PHE A 135 7.99 9.22 5.43
C PHE A 135 7.76 10.42 6.35
N HIS A 136 8.64 11.42 6.28
CA HIS A 136 8.69 12.54 7.23
C HIS A 136 7.32 13.23 7.44
N TYR A 137 6.57 13.49 6.37
CA TYR A 137 5.26 14.17 6.44
C TYR A 137 4.14 13.31 7.03
N ASN A 138 4.35 11.99 7.09
CA ASN A 138 3.32 11.02 7.47
C ASN A 138 3.54 10.41 8.86
N ARG A 139 4.72 10.62 9.48
CA ARG A 139 5.08 10.11 10.81
C ARG A 139 4.14 10.65 11.89
N LYS A 140 3.05 9.93 12.14
CA LYS A 140 2.03 10.28 13.12
C LYS A 140 1.91 9.24 14.24
N PHE A 141 2.29 7.99 13.98
CA PHE A 141 2.19 6.92 14.96
C PHE A 141 3.53 6.28 15.28
N GLN A 142 3.91 6.26 16.56
CA GLN A 142 5.13 5.60 17.01
C GLN A 142 4.86 4.14 17.34
N LEU A 143 5.30 3.24 16.45
CA LEU A 143 5.21 1.81 16.67
C LEU A 143 6.25 1.39 17.72
N PHE A 144 5.78 0.76 18.80
CA PHE A 144 6.58 0.25 19.90
C PHE A 144 7.53 1.29 20.54
N ALA A 145 7.00 2.46 20.91
CA ALA A 145 7.74 3.43 21.70
C ALA A 145 8.21 2.81 23.03
N TRP A 146 9.52 2.60 23.17
CA TRP A 146 10.08 1.76 24.22
C TRP A 146 11.41 2.30 24.75
N THR A 147 11.67 2.09 26.04
CA THR A 147 12.91 2.48 26.71
C THR A 147 13.97 1.43 26.48
N VAL A 148 15.06 1.80 25.81
CA VAL A 148 16.16 0.89 25.49
C VAL A 148 16.94 0.58 26.78
N PRO A 149 17.03 -0.69 27.21
CA PRO A 149 17.75 -1.10 28.41
C PRO A 149 19.22 -0.76 28.30
N ASP A 150 19.87 -0.61 29.45
CA ASP A 150 21.31 -0.41 29.54
C ASP A 150 22.08 -1.74 29.40
N VAL A 151 21.89 -2.38 28.24
CA VAL A 151 22.55 -3.64 27.86
C VAL A 151 23.18 -3.47 26.49
N ALA A 152 24.32 -4.13 26.26
CA ALA A 152 25.09 -3.95 25.03
C ALA A 152 24.28 -4.27 23.76
N HIS A 153 23.46 -5.31 23.78
CA HIS A 153 22.71 -5.78 22.61
C HIS A 153 21.29 -6.20 22.97
N SER A 154 20.29 -5.53 22.41
CA SER A 154 18.88 -5.91 22.53
C SER A 154 18.33 -6.43 21.20
N LYS A 155 17.48 -7.46 21.24
CA LYS A 155 16.68 -7.88 20.08
C LYS A 155 15.20 -7.66 20.34
N VAL A 156 14.50 -7.16 19.32
CA VAL A 156 13.05 -6.93 19.37
C VAL A 156 12.38 -7.80 18.32
N HIS A 157 11.57 -8.76 18.77
CA HIS A 157 10.80 -9.68 17.94
C HIS A 157 9.39 -9.10 17.70
N ILE A 158 9.08 -8.73 16.46
CA ILE A 158 7.77 -8.22 16.07
C ILE A 158 7.01 -9.35 15.38
N TYR A 159 5.96 -9.86 16.01
CA TYR A 159 5.11 -10.89 15.41
C TYR A 159 3.94 -10.25 14.69
N GLU A 160 3.97 -10.28 13.36
CA GLU A 160 2.83 -9.85 12.56
C GLU A 160 1.72 -10.92 12.62
N MET A 161 0.48 -10.54 12.92
CA MET A 161 -0.64 -11.48 13.03
C MET A 161 -1.99 -10.79 12.93
N ARG A 162 -3.08 -11.53 12.76
CA ARG A 162 -4.42 -10.93 12.84
C ARG A 162 -4.79 -10.61 14.28
N SER A 163 -5.58 -9.56 14.47
CA SER A 163 -5.99 -9.07 15.80
C SER A 163 -6.77 -10.13 16.58
N ASP A 164 -7.61 -10.91 15.89
CA ASP A 164 -8.44 -12.00 16.44
C ASP A 164 -7.64 -13.27 16.81
N LEU A 165 -6.40 -13.42 16.33
CA LEU A 165 -5.56 -14.58 16.62
C LEU A 165 -4.56 -14.35 17.77
N LYS A 166 -4.42 -13.11 18.27
CA LYS A 166 -3.47 -12.75 19.34
C LYS A 166 -3.54 -13.67 20.55
N GLY A 167 -4.73 -13.83 21.14
CA GLY A 167 -4.91 -14.64 22.35
C GLY A 167 -4.56 -16.12 22.14
N ARG A 168 -4.91 -16.67 20.97
CA ARG A 168 -4.55 -18.05 20.62
C ARG A 168 -3.04 -18.19 20.41
N PHE A 169 -2.41 -17.25 19.71
CA PHE A 169 -0.96 -17.22 19.51
C PHE A 169 -0.20 -17.19 20.83
N SER A 170 -0.60 -16.31 21.76
CA SER A 170 -0.03 -16.24 23.10
C SER A 170 -0.16 -17.58 23.84
N SER A 171 -1.36 -18.17 23.82
CA SER A 171 -1.66 -19.44 24.50
C SER A 171 -0.84 -20.62 23.97
N VAL A 172 -0.77 -20.82 22.66
CA VAL A 172 -0.07 -22.00 22.09
C VAL A 172 1.45 -21.89 22.17
N ASN A 173 2.00 -20.68 22.24
CA ASN A 173 3.44 -20.46 22.36
C ASN A 173 3.88 -20.25 23.82
N ASN A 174 2.98 -20.38 24.80
CA ASN A 174 3.24 -20.15 26.23
C ASN A 174 3.93 -18.80 26.51
N ILE A 175 3.46 -17.75 25.85
CA ILE A 175 3.93 -16.38 26.05
C ILE A 175 2.78 -15.49 26.53
N THR A 176 3.10 -14.43 27.27
CA THR A 176 2.11 -13.43 27.67
C THR A 176 1.69 -12.59 26.47
N SER A 177 0.42 -12.23 26.36
CA SER A 177 -0.04 -11.26 25.37
C SER A 177 0.45 -9.86 25.77
N PRO A 178 1.32 -9.20 24.99
CA PRO A 178 1.67 -7.80 25.22
C PRO A 178 0.41 -6.93 25.08
N ALA A 179 0.37 -5.80 25.79
CA ALA A 179 -0.62 -4.77 25.49
C ALA A 179 -0.41 -4.23 24.06
N ASP A 180 -1.45 -3.62 23.48
CA ASP A 180 -1.35 -3.03 22.15
C ASP A 180 -0.23 -1.98 22.09
N ASN A 181 0.52 -2.00 20.99
CA ASN A 181 1.68 -1.15 20.76
C ASN A 181 2.78 -1.21 21.84
N SER A 182 2.86 -2.30 22.62
CA SER A 182 3.87 -2.47 23.67
C SER A 182 4.86 -3.60 23.38
N LEU A 183 6.05 -3.49 23.98
CA LEU A 183 7.05 -4.56 24.02
C LEU A 183 7.12 -5.14 25.43
N VAL A 184 7.21 -6.46 25.52
CA VAL A 184 7.48 -7.17 26.77
C VAL A 184 8.72 -8.03 26.62
N GLN A 185 9.44 -8.24 27.72
CA GLN A 185 10.64 -9.07 27.74
C GLN A 185 10.26 -10.55 27.52
N LYS A 186 11.05 -11.28 26.73
CA LYS A 186 10.85 -12.72 26.55
C LYS A 186 11.18 -13.47 27.85
N PRO A 187 10.41 -14.50 28.22
CA PRO A 187 10.74 -15.33 29.38
C PRO A 187 12.16 -15.92 29.26
N ALA A 188 12.92 -15.89 30.35
CA ALA A 188 14.25 -16.48 30.48
C ALA A 188 15.37 -15.89 29.60
N VAL A 189 15.15 -14.78 28.89
CA VAL A 189 16.19 -14.09 28.10
C VAL A 189 16.22 -12.60 28.44
N THR A 190 17.35 -12.11 28.98
CA THR A 190 17.43 -10.76 29.57
C THR A 190 17.39 -9.63 28.53
N ASP A 191 17.73 -9.91 27.27
CA ASP A 191 17.93 -8.88 26.24
C ASP A 191 17.08 -9.09 24.99
N GLU A 192 16.05 -9.93 25.07
CA GLU A 192 15.10 -10.12 23.98
C GLU A 192 13.70 -9.67 24.40
N TYR A 193 13.06 -8.92 23.53
CA TYR A 193 11.74 -8.31 23.72
C TYR A 193 10.83 -8.71 22.57
N TYR A 194 9.51 -8.64 22.78
CA TYR A 194 8.57 -8.89 21.70
C TYR A 194 7.28 -8.08 21.81
N GLY A 195 6.67 -7.85 20.64
CA GLY A 195 5.38 -7.19 20.48
C GLY A 195 4.61 -7.81 19.31
N TYR A 196 3.32 -7.47 19.20
CA TYR A 196 2.47 -7.92 18.10
C TYR A 196 2.20 -6.76 17.14
N LEU A 197 2.36 -6.98 15.85
CA LEU A 197 1.96 -6.05 14.78
C LEU A 197 0.71 -6.61 14.10
N ASP A 198 -0.46 -6.17 14.55
CA ASP A 198 -1.73 -6.67 14.03
C ASP A 198 -2.42 -5.71 13.07
N GLY A 199 -3.59 -6.09 12.56
CA GLY A 199 -4.35 -5.26 11.63
C GLY A 199 -4.73 -3.90 12.22
N ASP A 200 -4.98 -3.83 13.54
CA ASP A 200 -5.27 -2.57 14.23
C ASP A 200 -4.03 -1.65 14.29
N LEU A 201 -2.84 -2.21 14.57
CA LEU A 201 -1.61 -1.43 14.49
C LEU A 201 -1.22 -1.07 13.06
N TRP A 202 -1.48 -1.95 12.09
CA TRP A 202 -1.35 -1.61 10.68
C TRP A 202 -2.26 -0.45 10.27
N LEU A 203 -3.50 -0.41 10.77
CA LEU A 203 -4.41 0.71 10.58
C LEU A 203 -3.81 2.01 11.12
N ASN A 204 -3.21 1.97 12.32
CA ASN A 204 -2.61 3.13 12.97
C ASN A 204 -1.34 3.65 12.29
N ILE A 205 -0.47 2.76 11.80
CA ILE A 205 0.77 3.14 11.07
C ILE A 205 0.54 3.38 9.58
N SER A 206 -0.67 3.18 9.06
CA SER A 206 -0.96 3.51 7.68
C SER A 206 -1.50 4.93 7.59
N HIS A 207 -0.83 5.78 6.82
CA HIS A 207 -1.25 7.15 6.61
C HIS A 207 -2.68 7.21 6.05
N GLU A 208 -3.53 7.95 6.76
CA GLU A 208 -4.87 8.30 6.31
C GLU A 208 -4.78 9.62 5.54
N PHE A 209 -5.04 9.57 4.24
CA PHE A 209 -5.02 10.74 3.36
C PHE A 209 -6.17 11.67 3.70
N THR A 210 -5.82 12.93 3.92
CA THR A 210 -6.73 14.02 4.26
C THR A 210 -7.11 14.85 3.03
N ASP A 211 -8.09 15.74 3.18
CA ASP A 211 -8.43 16.73 2.14
C ASP A 211 -7.22 17.58 1.73
N GLN A 212 -6.36 17.93 2.68
CA GLN A 212 -5.11 18.66 2.41
C GLN A 212 -4.15 17.83 1.55
N ASP A 213 -4.09 16.51 1.80
CA ASP A 213 -3.29 15.61 0.98
C ASP A 213 -3.86 15.49 -0.44
N ILE A 214 -5.18 15.45 -0.59
CA ILE A 214 -5.82 15.45 -1.91
C ILE A 214 -5.45 16.71 -2.69
N THR A 215 -5.61 17.90 -2.08
CA THR A 215 -5.25 19.17 -2.74
C THR A 215 -3.77 19.23 -3.11
N ARG A 216 -2.89 18.71 -2.26
CA ARG A 216 -1.43 18.70 -2.48
C ARG A 216 -1.01 17.70 -3.56
N LEU A 217 -1.54 16.48 -3.52
CA LEU A 217 -1.12 15.36 -4.36
C LEU A 217 -1.85 15.31 -5.70
N CYS A 218 -3.04 15.90 -5.78
CA CYS A 218 -3.90 15.94 -6.95
C CYS A 218 -4.44 17.37 -7.12
N PRO A 219 -3.61 18.35 -7.51
CA PRO A 219 -4.07 19.72 -7.72
C PRO A 219 -5.13 19.77 -8.85
N PRO A 220 -6.03 20.77 -8.85
CA PRO A 220 -7.01 20.92 -9.91
C PRO A 220 -6.37 20.98 -11.30
N GLU A 221 -7.02 20.33 -12.28
CA GLU A 221 -6.51 20.24 -13.64
C GLU A 221 -7.63 20.27 -14.68
N THR A 222 -7.28 20.41 -15.95
CA THR A 222 -8.23 20.30 -17.06
C THR A 222 -7.89 19.06 -17.87
N LEU A 223 -8.85 18.12 -17.97
CA LEU A 223 -8.72 16.98 -18.86
C LEU A 223 -9.27 17.33 -20.24
N SER A 224 -8.70 16.72 -21.28
CA SER A 224 -9.16 16.84 -22.67
C SER A 224 -9.26 15.46 -23.30
N ARG A 225 -10.30 15.23 -24.10
CA ARG A 225 -10.47 14.00 -24.90
C ARG A 225 -11.13 14.30 -26.23
N ASN A 226 -10.99 13.40 -27.19
CA ASN A 226 -11.72 13.48 -28.45
C ASN A 226 -13.16 13.02 -28.24
N VAL A 227 -14.12 13.76 -28.80
CA VAL A 227 -15.53 13.36 -28.80
C VAL A 227 -15.71 12.14 -29.70
N LEU A 228 -16.51 11.16 -29.25
CA LEU A 228 -16.82 9.97 -30.04
C LEU A 228 -17.55 10.36 -31.34
N ALA A 229 -17.17 9.73 -32.46
CA ALA A 229 -17.85 9.91 -33.74
C ALA A 229 -19.30 9.41 -33.62
N GLY A 230 -20.25 10.34 -33.47
CA GLY A 230 -21.68 10.05 -33.26
C GLY A 230 -22.32 10.78 -32.07
N ALA A 231 -21.52 11.32 -31.14
CA ALA A 231 -22.05 12.04 -29.97
C ALA A 231 -22.51 13.49 -30.25
N LEU A 232 -22.34 13.99 -31.49
CA LEU A 232 -22.69 15.36 -31.89
C LEU A 232 -24.21 15.62 -32.02
N GLN A 233 -25.10 14.72 -31.58
CA GLN A 233 -26.54 14.87 -31.78
C GLN A 233 -27.35 15.37 -30.59
N GLN A 234 -26.74 15.70 -29.44
CA GLN A 234 -27.53 16.12 -28.27
C GLN A 234 -26.84 17.15 -27.35
N THR A 235 -26.44 18.28 -27.92
CA THR A 235 -26.27 19.50 -27.10
C THR A 235 -26.96 20.66 -27.80
N THR A 236 -28.20 20.95 -27.39
CA THR A 236 -28.84 22.25 -27.64
C THR A 236 -28.05 23.33 -26.90
N PRO A 237 -27.47 24.34 -27.58
CA PRO A 237 -26.87 25.47 -26.90
C PRO A 237 -27.98 26.37 -26.37
N VAL A 238 -28.03 26.56 -25.05
CA VAL A 238 -28.75 27.69 -24.46
C VAL A 238 -27.90 28.93 -24.73
N GLY A 239 -28.36 29.78 -25.66
CA GLY A 239 -27.99 31.20 -25.74
C GLY A 239 -26.67 31.51 -26.45
N SER A 240 -26.69 31.58 -27.78
CA SER A 240 -25.77 32.46 -28.52
C SER A 240 -26.51 33.16 -29.66
N ILE A 241 -26.45 34.49 -29.63
CA ILE A 241 -27.12 35.41 -30.54
C ILE A 241 -26.46 35.29 -31.91
N ALA A 242 -27.28 35.05 -32.93
CA ALA A 242 -26.84 34.93 -34.31
C ALA A 242 -26.28 36.26 -34.86
N SER A 243 -25.08 36.21 -35.45
CA SER A 243 -24.66 37.16 -36.47
C SER A 243 -24.46 36.42 -37.79
N ALA A 244 -25.28 36.74 -38.77
CA ALA A 244 -25.28 36.14 -40.10
C ALA A 244 -24.12 36.68 -40.96
N GLY A 245 -23.52 35.79 -41.75
CA GLY A 245 -22.84 36.15 -42.99
C GLY A 245 -21.48 35.52 -43.18
N ALA A 246 -21.42 34.37 -43.88
CA ALA A 246 -20.44 34.12 -44.95
C ALA A 246 -20.64 32.71 -45.53
N THR A 247 -20.85 32.66 -46.83
CA THR A 247 -20.82 31.48 -47.69
C THR A 247 -19.36 30.99 -47.79
N GLN A 248 -19.07 29.76 -47.38
CA GLN A 248 -17.83 29.08 -47.73
C GLN A 248 -18.08 27.61 -48.12
N THR A 249 -17.98 27.38 -49.42
CA THR A 249 -17.67 26.09 -50.03
C THR A 249 -16.21 25.76 -49.74
N GLY A 250 -15.96 24.82 -48.84
CA GLY A 250 -14.62 24.30 -48.53
C GLY A 250 -14.73 22.86 -48.07
N THR A 251 -13.98 21.97 -48.73
CA THR A 251 -13.79 20.56 -48.38
C THR A 251 -13.50 20.38 -46.90
N GLY A 252 -14.51 19.92 -46.15
CA GLY A 252 -14.49 19.86 -44.70
C GLY A 252 -13.54 18.79 -44.19
N ILE A 253 -12.37 19.22 -43.72
CA ILE A 253 -11.67 18.51 -42.65
C ILE A 253 -12.57 18.64 -41.44
N VAL A 254 -13.24 17.55 -41.07
CA VAL A 254 -14.02 17.48 -39.84
C VAL A 254 -13.03 17.68 -38.70
N ALA A 255 -12.95 18.90 -38.17
CA ALA A 255 -12.18 19.18 -36.97
C ALA A 255 -12.73 18.25 -35.88
N SER A 256 -11.89 17.33 -35.38
CA SER A 256 -12.26 16.47 -34.27
C SER A 256 -12.59 17.38 -33.09
N SER A 257 -13.87 17.46 -32.73
CA SER A 257 -14.30 18.24 -31.56
C SER A 257 -13.64 17.65 -30.32
N THR A 258 -12.93 18.50 -29.57
CA THR A 258 -12.34 18.14 -28.29
C THR A 258 -13.31 18.50 -27.17
N GLU A 259 -13.54 17.57 -26.25
CA GLU A 259 -14.26 17.81 -25.01
C GLU A 259 -13.25 18.10 -23.90
N GLN A 260 -13.56 19.06 -23.04
CA GLN A 260 -12.75 19.42 -21.89
C GLN A 260 -13.58 19.44 -20.62
N VAL A 261 -12.98 19.03 -19.51
CA VAL A 261 -13.57 19.15 -18.17
C VAL A 261 -12.52 19.69 -17.21
N HIS A 262 -12.89 20.72 -16.45
CA HIS A 262 -12.09 21.20 -15.33
C HIS A 262 -12.46 20.39 -14.08
N ILE A 263 -11.46 19.84 -13.40
CA ILE A 263 -11.65 18.95 -12.25
C ILE A 263 -10.95 19.53 -11.05
N ASP A 264 -11.70 19.72 -9.99
CA ASP A 264 -11.18 19.80 -8.63
C ASP A 264 -11.21 18.38 -8.03
N TRP A 265 -10.03 17.79 -7.82
CA TRP A 265 -9.93 16.42 -7.30
C TRP A 265 -10.42 16.29 -5.86
N LEU A 266 -10.38 17.36 -5.07
CA LEU A 266 -10.96 17.34 -3.72
C LEU A 266 -12.46 17.09 -3.81
N VAL A 267 -13.14 17.78 -4.73
CA VAL A 267 -14.57 17.60 -4.98
C VAL A 267 -14.86 16.25 -5.63
N ALA A 268 -14.06 15.86 -6.62
CA ALA A 268 -14.27 14.62 -7.37
C ALA A 268 -14.11 13.36 -6.49
N LEU A 269 -13.16 13.36 -5.55
CA LEU A 269 -12.88 12.21 -4.68
C LEU A 269 -13.69 12.22 -3.37
N ALA A 270 -14.32 13.33 -3.00
CA ALA A 270 -15.09 13.42 -1.76
C ALA A 270 -16.14 12.29 -1.57
N PRO A 271 -16.96 11.90 -2.58
CA PRO A 271 -17.91 10.80 -2.43
C PRO A 271 -17.23 9.47 -2.09
N LEU A 272 -16.05 9.23 -2.67
CA LEU A 272 -15.27 8.02 -2.44
C LEU A 272 -14.71 7.99 -1.01
N TYR A 273 -14.11 9.09 -0.56
CA TYR A 273 -13.50 9.18 0.79
C TYR A 273 -14.54 9.34 1.91
N ALA A 274 -15.80 9.61 1.57
CA ALA A 274 -16.95 9.59 2.48
C ALA A 274 -17.65 8.22 2.55
N SER A 275 -17.34 7.30 1.62
CA SER A 275 -18.07 6.04 1.48
C SER A 275 -17.82 5.08 2.64
N GLY A 276 -18.88 4.44 3.11
CA GLY A 276 -18.80 3.38 4.12
C GLY A 276 -18.38 3.86 5.52
N ASN A 277 -18.71 5.10 5.89
CA ASN A 277 -18.48 5.62 7.24
C ASN A 277 -19.09 4.69 8.31
N GLY A 278 -18.25 4.24 9.26
CA GLY A 278 -18.64 3.29 10.30
C GLY A 278 -19.01 1.87 9.82
N SER A 279 -18.99 1.61 8.52
CA SER A 279 -19.39 0.32 7.95
C SER A 279 -18.21 -0.64 7.92
N ARG A 280 -18.44 -1.88 8.35
CA ARG A 280 -17.51 -3.02 8.16
C ARG A 280 -18.06 -4.03 7.15
N SER A 281 -19.00 -3.62 6.30
CA SER A 281 -19.59 -4.49 5.29
C SER A 281 -18.58 -4.90 4.24
N MET A 282 -18.52 -6.18 3.93
CA MET A 282 -17.76 -6.73 2.80
C MET A 282 -18.63 -6.95 1.55
N ALA A 283 -19.88 -6.46 1.54
CA ALA A 283 -20.71 -6.50 0.35
C ALA A 283 -20.15 -5.58 -0.75
N SER A 284 -20.52 -5.83 -2.01
CA SER A 284 -20.22 -4.91 -3.09
C SER A 284 -20.91 -3.56 -2.86
N PHE A 285 -20.28 -2.48 -3.26
CA PHE A 285 -20.87 -1.14 -3.23
C PHE A 285 -20.38 -0.30 -4.42
N THR A 286 -21.12 0.76 -4.72
CA THR A 286 -20.83 1.66 -5.84
C THR A 286 -20.59 3.08 -5.35
N VAL A 287 -19.75 3.82 -6.07
CA VAL A 287 -19.49 5.23 -5.85
C VAL A 287 -19.57 5.95 -7.19
N GLU A 288 -20.43 6.95 -7.27
CA GLU A 288 -20.54 7.79 -8.46
C GLU A 288 -19.59 8.98 -8.38
N ILE A 289 -18.78 9.16 -9.41
CA ILE A 289 -17.91 10.32 -9.61
C ILE A 289 -18.61 11.22 -10.64
N THR A 290 -19.59 11.99 -10.17
CA THR A 290 -20.55 12.71 -11.03
C THR A 290 -19.88 13.64 -12.03
N ILE A 291 -18.81 14.36 -11.64
CA ILE A 291 -18.09 15.29 -12.51
C ILE A 291 -17.45 14.61 -13.74
N LEU A 292 -17.15 13.32 -13.63
CA LEU A 292 -16.59 12.51 -14.71
C LEU A 292 -17.62 11.61 -15.39
N ASN A 293 -18.84 11.51 -14.84
CA ASN A 293 -19.83 10.49 -15.22
C ASN A 293 -19.24 9.06 -15.19
N ILE A 294 -18.49 8.74 -14.12
CA ILE A 294 -17.88 7.43 -13.91
C ILE A 294 -18.46 6.80 -12.64
N THR A 295 -18.85 5.53 -12.73
CA THR A 295 -19.20 4.68 -11.59
C THR A 295 -18.02 3.79 -11.21
N LEU A 296 -17.58 3.87 -9.97
CA LEU A 296 -16.66 2.91 -9.37
C LEU A 296 -17.48 1.81 -8.69
N ILE A 297 -17.16 0.54 -8.96
CA ILE A 297 -17.78 -0.62 -8.32
C ILE A 297 -16.73 -1.35 -7.50
N PHE A 298 -16.85 -1.33 -6.18
CA PHE A 298 -16.05 -2.20 -5.34
C PHE A 298 -16.74 -3.57 -5.29
N SER A 299 -16.06 -4.60 -5.79
CA SER A 299 -16.60 -5.95 -5.79
C SER A 299 -16.83 -6.42 -4.35
N ALA A 300 -17.69 -7.42 -4.19
CA ALA A 300 -17.81 -8.09 -2.90
C ALA A 300 -16.41 -8.51 -2.42
N ARG A 301 -16.14 -8.28 -1.14
CA ARG A 301 -14.87 -8.60 -0.47
C ARG A 301 -13.65 -7.81 -0.97
N ALA A 302 -13.82 -6.75 -1.75
CA ALA A 302 -12.69 -5.92 -2.20
C ALA A 302 -11.86 -5.33 -1.03
N LEU A 303 -12.49 -5.13 0.12
CA LEU A 303 -11.86 -4.60 1.34
C LEU A 303 -11.71 -5.67 2.44
N ALA A 304 -11.90 -6.95 2.11
CA ALA A 304 -11.94 -8.02 3.11
C ALA A 304 -10.61 -8.18 3.88
N ASN A 305 -9.46 -7.97 3.24
CA ASN A 305 -8.18 -8.03 3.96
C ASN A 305 -8.11 -6.96 5.07
N ALA A 306 -8.43 -5.71 4.73
CA ALA A 306 -8.42 -4.60 5.67
C ALA A 306 -9.39 -4.83 6.84
N ILE A 307 -10.60 -5.32 6.54
CA ILE A 307 -11.66 -5.56 7.53
C ILE A 307 -11.39 -6.81 8.38
N ASN A 308 -10.97 -7.93 7.80
CA ASN A 308 -10.82 -9.20 8.53
C ASN A 308 -9.57 -9.26 9.41
N THR A 309 -8.57 -8.42 9.16
CA THR A 309 -7.30 -8.45 9.92
C THR A 309 -7.32 -7.54 11.16
N SER A 310 -8.28 -6.61 11.21
CA SER A 310 -8.44 -5.56 12.22
C SER A 310 -9.81 -5.64 12.87
N ALA A 311 -9.91 -5.42 14.17
CA ALA A 311 -11.21 -5.33 14.85
C ALA A 311 -11.90 -3.97 14.62
N HIS A 312 -11.17 -2.98 14.11
CA HIS A 312 -11.63 -1.59 14.03
C HIS A 312 -11.82 -1.06 12.60
N THR A 313 -11.01 -1.50 11.63
CA THR A 313 -11.07 -1.01 10.24
C THR A 313 -12.46 -1.08 9.61
N THR A 314 -12.94 0.10 9.21
CA THR A 314 -14.14 0.33 8.40
C THR A 314 -13.80 0.44 6.91
N VAL A 315 -14.84 0.38 6.08
CA VAL A 315 -14.75 0.65 4.63
C VAL A 315 -14.14 2.03 4.38
N GLN A 316 -14.60 3.06 5.09
CA GLN A 316 -14.08 4.42 4.93
C GLN A 316 -12.60 4.50 5.26
N GLU A 317 -12.18 3.94 6.40
CA GLU A 317 -10.78 3.98 6.83
C GLU A 317 -9.84 3.29 5.83
N ALA A 318 -10.29 2.19 5.20
CA ALA A 318 -9.54 1.51 4.16
C ALA A 318 -9.44 2.33 2.86
N LEU A 319 -10.53 3.00 2.45
CA LEU A 319 -10.53 3.88 1.28
C LEU A 319 -9.62 5.09 1.49
N ARG A 320 -9.67 5.71 2.67
CA ARG A 320 -8.83 6.86 3.02
C ARG A 320 -7.35 6.52 3.19
N ARG A 321 -6.98 5.24 3.27
CA ARG A 321 -5.59 4.77 3.26
C ARG A 321 -5.09 4.38 1.88
N THR A 322 -5.90 4.60 0.85
CA THR A 322 -5.48 4.49 -0.55
C THR A 322 -5.18 5.89 -1.07
N SER A 323 -4.09 6.04 -1.80
CA SER A 323 -3.59 7.33 -2.29
C SER A 323 -4.60 7.95 -3.27
N PRO A 324 -4.88 9.26 -3.15
CA PRO A 324 -5.77 9.95 -4.09
C PRO A 324 -5.20 9.92 -5.51
N ARG A 325 -3.87 9.85 -5.67
CA ARG A 325 -3.22 9.70 -6.98
C ARG A 325 -3.64 8.42 -7.68
N THR A 326 -3.82 7.32 -6.95
CA THR A 326 -4.19 6.04 -7.56
C THR A 326 -5.61 6.09 -8.11
N PHE A 327 -6.54 6.70 -7.37
CA PHE A 327 -7.90 6.93 -7.86
C PHE A 327 -7.93 7.94 -9.01
N ALA A 328 -7.21 9.06 -8.89
CA ALA A 328 -7.15 10.07 -9.93
C ALA A 328 -6.58 9.50 -11.25
N ALA A 329 -5.51 8.70 -11.19
CA ALA A 329 -4.89 8.08 -12.36
C ALA A 329 -5.89 7.21 -13.15
N ILE A 330 -6.61 6.30 -12.49
CA ILE A 330 -7.60 5.44 -13.16
C ILE A 330 -8.81 6.24 -13.67
N LEU A 331 -9.26 7.25 -12.92
CA LEU A 331 -10.38 8.10 -13.32
C LEU A 331 -10.03 8.97 -14.54
N LYS A 332 -8.82 9.54 -14.60
CA LYS A 332 -8.31 10.26 -15.78
C LYS A 332 -8.29 9.36 -17.01
N ALA A 333 -7.66 8.19 -16.88
CA ALA A 333 -7.49 7.26 -17.98
C ALA A 333 -8.85 6.72 -18.47
N ALA A 334 -9.76 6.40 -17.54
CA ALA A 334 -11.12 5.98 -17.86
C ALA A 334 -11.89 7.09 -18.60
N TRP A 335 -11.87 8.32 -18.09
CA TRP A 335 -12.57 9.44 -18.72
C TRP A 335 -12.06 9.71 -20.14
N ARG A 336 -10.74 9.75 -20.36
CA ARG A 336 -10.15 9.97 -21.70
C ARG A 336 -10.57 8.90 -22.71
N LEU A 337 -10.85 7.69 -22.24
CA LEU A 337 -11.24 6.54 -23.05
C LEU A 337 -12.75 6.26 -23.05
N HIS A 338 -13.57 7.19 -22.55
CA HIS A 338 -15.03 7.07 -22.47
C HIS A 338 -15.52 5.87 -21.64
N ILE A 339 -14.67 5.31 -20.78
CA ILE A 339 -15.05 4.26 -19.83
C ILE A 339 -15.87 4.91 -18.72
N ASN A 340 -17.09 4.43 -18.50
CA ASN A 340 -18.02 4.98 -17.52
C ASN A 340 -18.23 4.07 -16.31
N THR A 341 -17.70 2.85 -16.33
CA THR A 341 -17.71 1.97 -15.16
C THR A 341 -16.35 1.30 -14.99
N VAL A 342 -15.83 1.33 -13.76
CA VAL A 342 -14.59 0.64 -13.38
C VAL A 342 -14.85 -0.21 -12.14
N SER A 343 -14.61 -1.51 -12.21
CA SER A 343 -14.72 -2.41 -11.05
C SER A 343 -13.37 -2.66 -10.41
N LEU A 344 -13.35 -2.64 -9.08
CA LEU A 344 -12.18 -2.74 -8.23
C LEU A 344 -12.29 -3.98 -7.34
N SER A 345 -11.22 -4.77 -7.26
CA SER A 345 -11.14 -5.93 -6.35
C SER A 345 -10.27 -5.68 -5.13
N SER A 346 -9.56 -4.57 -5.07
CA SER A 346 -8.74 -4.24 -3.90
C SER A 346 -8.33 -2.78 -3.88
N SER A 347 -8.21 -2.23 -2.66
CA SER A 347 -7.53 -0.97 -2.34
C SER A 347 -6.47 -1.22 -1.25
N TRP A 348 -6.28 -0.35 -0.25
CA TRP A 348 -5.37 -0.58 0.88
C TRP A 348 -5.56 -1.96 1.54
N ARG A 349 -4.44 -2.64 1.80
CA ARG A 349 -4.39 -3.99 2.37
C ARG A 349 -3.24 -4.12 3.38
N PRO A 350 -3.51 -4.17 4.69
CA PRO A 350 -2.46 -4.25 5.70
C PRO A 350 -1.73 -5.59 5.77
N MET A 351 -2.34 -6.71 5.38
CA MET A 351 -1.75 -8.05 5.58
C MET A 351 -1.91 -9.02 4.38
N LEU A 352 -2.24 -8.49 3.21
CA LEU A 352 -2.43 -9.26 1.96
C LEU A 352 -1.93 -8.48 0.75
N GLY A 353 -1.29 -9.18 -0.17
CA GLY A 353 -0.89 -8.61 -1.46
C GLY A 353 0.29 -7.63 -1.35
N SER A 354 0.70 -7.12 -2.51
CA SER A 354 1.90 -6.29 -2.70
C SER A 354 2.14 -5.25 -1.60
N ARG A 355 3.42 -5.02 -1.26
CA ARG A 355 3.87 -3.94 -0.35
C ARG A 355 3.21 -2.59 -0.66
N LEU A 356 2.90 -2.37 -1.93
CA LEU A 356 2.29 -1.16 -2.45
C LEU A 356 0.88 -0.96 -1.91
N HIS A 357 0.09 -2.03 -1.70
CA HIS A 357 -1.21 -1.90 -1.05
C HIS A 357 -1.10 -1.60 0.44
N LYS A 358 -0.09 -2.17 1.13
CA LYS A 358 0.19 -1.83 2.54
C LYS A 358 0.52 -0.34 2.69
N MET A 359 1.22 0.23 1.70
CA MET A 359 1.55 1.65 1.64
C MET A 359 0.43 2.55 1.08
N GLY A 360 -0.68 1.97 0.62
CA GLY A 360 -1.77 2.73 0.00
C GLY A 360 -1.51 3.19 -1.43
N LEU A 361 -0.45 2.71 -2.08
CA LEU A 361 -0.05 3.12 -3.44
C LEU A 361 -0.59 2.19 -4.54
N GLY A 362 -1.17 1.06 -4.17
CA GLY A 362 -1.69 0.03 -5.08
C GLY A 362 -3.22 0.02 -5.19
N LEU A 363 -3.73 -0.24 -6.40
CA LEU A 363 -5.16 -0.45 -6.68
C LEU A 363 -5.35 -1.56 -7.73
N ASP A 364 -6.30 -2.46 -7.48
CA ASP A 364 -6.57 -3.60 -8.38
C ASP A 364 -7.89 -3.40 -9.12
N VAL A 365 -7.83 -3.30 -10.45
CA VAL A 365 -8.97 -3.18 -11.36
C VAL A 365 -9.30 -4.53 -11.98
N THR A 366 -10.56 -4.95 -11.98
CA THR A 366 -10.99 -6.25 -12.53
C THR A 366 -11.89 -6.15 -13.74
N LYS A 367 -12.56 -5.02 -13.95
CA LYS A 367 -13.51 -4.85 -15.05
C LYS A 367 -13.61 -3.40 -15.47
N ILE A 368 -13.84 -3.18 -16.75
CA ILE A 368 -14.22 -1.88 -17.30
C ILE A 368 -15.45 -2.02 -18.19
N GLU A 369 -16.28 -0.98 -18.21
CA GLU A 369 -17.42 -0.87 -19.13
C GLU A 369 -17.46 0.51 -19.77
N ASP A 370 -17.75 0.52 -21.06
CA ASP A 370 -18.09 1.71 -21.84
C ASP A 370 -19.43 1.41 -22.52
N SER A 371 -20.49 2.05 -22.02
CA SER A 371 -21.83 1.85 -22.56
C SER A 371 -22.04 2.51 -23.92
N ALA A 372 -21.27 3.55 -24.27
CA ALA A 372 -21.40 4.26 -25.53
C ALA A 372 -20.82 3.44 -26.69
N GLU A 373 -19.72 2.73 -26.46
CA GLU A 373 -19.12 1.80 -27.43
C GLU A 373 -19.58 0.34 -27.24
N HIS A 374 -20.52 0.08 -26.32
CA HIS A 374 -20.99 -1.25 -25.93
C HIS A 374 -19.87 -2.24 -25.57
N VAL A 375 -18.84 -1.73 -24.89
CA VAL A 375 -17.69 -2.53 -24.46
C VAL A 375 -17.88 -2.95 -23.01
N THR A 376 -17.72 -4.25 -22.75
CA THR A 376 -17.56 -4.80 -21.40
C THR A 376 -16.34 -5.71 -21.42
N PHE A 377 -15.39 -5.47 -20.51
CA PHE A 377 -14.17 -6.24 -20.44
C PHE A 377 -13.85 -6.64 -19.01
N THR A 378 -13.81 -7.95 -18.75
CA THR A 378 -13.36 -8.51 -17.47
C THR A 378 -11.92 -8.95 -17.60
N ILE A 379 -11.05 -8.42 -16.74
CA ILE A 379 -9.62 -8.66 -16.78
C ILE A 379 -9.33 -10.03 -16.19
N HIS A 380 -9.01 -11.00 -17.05
CA HIS A 380 -8.53 -12.31 -16.64
C HIS A 380 -7.77 -13.00 -17.77
N ASN A 381 -6.76 -13.78 -17.43
CA ASN A 381 -6.19 -14.79 -18.30
C ASN A 381 -7.18 -15.95 -18.43
N SER A 382 -7.34 -16.49 -19.64
CA SER A 382 -8.12 -17.71 -19.87
C SER A 382 -7.28 -18.96 -19.59
N ALA A 383 -5.96 -18.87 -19.75
CA ALA A 383 -5.00 -19.91 -19.40
C ALA A 383 -3.65 -19.32 -18.96
N THR A 384 -2.80 -20.15 -18.33
CA THR A 384 -1.43 -19.75 -17.94
C THR A 384 -0.55 -19.39 -19.15
N THR A 385 -0.89 -19.87 -20.34
CA THR A 385 -0.23 -19.54 -21.61
C THR A 385 -0.48 -18.10 -22.07
N ASP A 386 -1.51 -17.42 -21.54
CA ASP A 386 -1.84 -16.04 -21.89
C ASP A 386 -0.96 -15.03 -21.14
N ARG A 387 -0.21 -15.50 -20.14
CA ARG A 387 0.72 -14.70 -19.34
C ARG A 387 1.85 -14.16 -20.21
N GLY A 388 2.13 -12.87 -20.10
CA GLY A 388 3.23 -12.23 -20.83
C GLY A 388 2.95 -12.03 -22.33
N GLN A 389 1.70 -12.23 -22.78
CA GLN A 389 1.31 -12.08 -24.19
C GLN A 389 0.84 -10.66 -24.52
N HIS A 390 0.53 -10.41 -25.78
CA HIS A 390 -0.13 -9.17 -26.20
C HIS A 390 -1.57 -9.10 -25.68
N PHE A 391 -2.10 -7.88 -25.53
CA PHE A 391 -3.52 -7.68 -25.25
C PHE A 391 -4.41 -8.34 -26.32
N PRO A 392 -5.63 -8.80 -25.97
CA PRO A 392 -6.56 -9.35 -26.94
C PRO A 392 -6.85 -8.37 -28.08
N THR A 393 -6.94 -8.87 -29.31
CA THR A 393 -7.00 -8.02 -30.51
C THR A 393 -8.40 -7.44 -30.80
N GLY A 394 -9.45 -7.97 -30.17
CA GLY A 394 -10.82 -7.47 -30.30
C GLY A 394 -11.00 -6.08 -29.70
N ALA A 395 -12.11 -5.39 -30.04
CA ALA A 395 -12.36 -4.00 -29.65
C ALA A 395 -12.18 -3.74 -28.14
N ALA A 396 -12.69 -4.65 -27.30
CA ALA A 396 -12.57 -4.56 -25.85
C ALA A 396 -11.11 -4.71 -25.36
N GLY A 397 -10.34 -5.64 -25.95
CA GLY A 397 -8.92 -5.80 -25.62
C GLY A 397 -8.05 -4.65 -26.12
N GLN A 398 -8.39 -4.05 -27.27
CA GLN A 398 -7.75 -2.82 -27.75
C GLN A 398 -8.05 -1.62 -26.85
N LYS A 399 -9.27 -1.51 -26.31
CA LYS A 399 -9.59 -0.50 -25.31
C LYS A 399 -8.80 -0.73 -24.02
N MET A 400 -8.65 -1.97 -23.57
CA MET A 400 -7.80 -2.32 -22.44
C MET A 400 -6.32 -1.97 -22.69
N ALA A 401 -5.80 -2.22 -23.89
CA ALA A 401 -4.44 -1.83 -24.28
C ALA A 401 -4.24 -0.31 -24.22
N ARG A 402 -5.22 0.47 -24.69
CA ARG A 402 -5.20 1.93 -24.57
C ARG A 402 -5.29 2.40 -23.12
N LEU A 403 -6.10 1.75 -22.28
CA LEU A 403 -6.17 2.05 -20.84
C LEU A 403 -4.82 1.83 -20.17
N TYR A 404 -4.15 0.72 -20.48
CA TYR A 404 -2.80 0.45 -20.02
C TYR A 404 -1.79 1.53 -20.48
N GLN A 405 -1.90 2.00 -21.73
CA GLN A 405 -1.05 3.06 -22.26
C GLN A 405 -1.29 4.41 -21.58
N GLU A 406 -2.56 4.80 -21.38
CA GLU A 406 -2.94 6.02 -20.65
C GLU A 406 -2.37 6.00 -19.22
N LEU A 407 -2.50 4.87 -18.52
CA LEU A 407 -1.96 4.71 -17.17
C LEU A 407 -0.43 4.79 -17.14
N ASN A 408 0.29 4.11 -18.04
CA ASN A 408 1.75 4.21 -18.09
C ASN A 408 2.26 5.58 -18.56
N GLY A 409 1.44 6.34 -19.29
CA GLY A 409 1.73 7.71 -19.68
C GLY A 409 1.43 8.75 -18.61
N ASP A 410 0.71 8.37 -17.54
CA ASP A 410 0.38 9.29 -16.45
C ASP A 410 1.61 9.53 -15.55
N HIS A 411 1.89 10.80 -15.29
CA HIS A 411 3.07 11.20 -14.51
C HIS A 411 2.97 10.83 -13.03
N GLU A 412 1.79 10.51 -12.52
CA GLU A 412 1.60 10.04 -11.14
C GLU A 412 1.78 8.53 -11.01
N VAL A 413 1.65 7.78 -12.10
CA VAL A 413 1.89 6.34 -12.12
C VAL A 413 3.39 6.08 -12.12
N LEU A 414 3.82 5.11 -11.31
CA LEU A 414 5.21 4.68 -11.31
C LEU A 414 5.51 3.96 -12.63
N GLY A 415 6.47 4.49 -13.40
CA GLY A 415 6.76 3.99 -14.74
C GLY A 415 7.05 2.48 -14.77
N GLY A 416 6.32 1.74 -15.59
CA GLY A 416 6.44 0.28 -15.71
C GLY A 416 5.81 -0.52 -14.56
N ALA A 417 5.12 0.13 -13.62
CA ALA A 417 4.48 -0.49 -12.47
C ALA A 417 2.94 -0.62 -12.61
N VAL A 418 2.48 -0.74 -13.86
CA VAL A 418 1.16 -1.25 -14.20
C VAL A 418 1.33 -2.71 -14.60
N TYR A 419 0.75 -3.63 -13.82
CA TYR A 419 0.87 -5.07 -14.03
C TYR A 419 -0.47 -5.60 -14.50
N THR A 420 -0.48 -6.44 -15.53
CA THR A 420 -1.69 -7.00 -16.12
C THR A 420 -1.52 -8.50 -16.38
N PRO A 421 -2.61 -9.22 -16.70
CA PRO A 421 -2.52 -10.61 -17.12
C PRO A 421 -1.64 -10.82 -18.36
N TRP A 422 -1.57 -9.82 -19.24
CA TRP A 422 -0.90 -9.87 -20.55
C TRP A 422 0.48 -9.21 -20.51
N VAL A 423 0.56 -7.93 -20.18
CA VAL A 423 1.81 -7.15 -20.17
C VAL A 423 2.31 -6.91 -18.75
N ASN A 424 3.63 -6.96 -18.56
CA ASN A 424 4.30 -6.87 -17.26
C ASN A 424 3.71 -7.87 -16.25
N TRP A 425 3.40 -9.08 -16.68
CA TRP A 425 2.83 -10.07 -15.78
C TRP A 425 3.83 -10.48 -14.71
N VAL A 426 3.39 -10.42 -13.46
CA VAL A 426 4.02 -11.06 -12.30
C VAL A 426 2.93 -11.72 -11.47
N GLU A 427 3.22 -12.79 -10.75
CA GLU A 427 2.22 -13.40 -9.86
C GLU A 427 1.79 -12.40 -8.77
N PRO A 428 0.49 -12.28 -8.42
CA PRO A 428 -0.68 -13.06 -8.86
C PRO A 428 -1.62 -12.29 -9.84
N HIS A 429 -1.09 -11.53 -10.80
CA HIS A 429 -1.88 -10.62 -11.65
C HIS A 429 -2.61 -11.33 -12.82
N ASP A 430 -3.19 -12.52 -12.57
CA ASP A 430 -3.93 -13.27 -13.59
C ASP A 430 -5.36 -12.78 -13.81
N ALA A 431 -5.94 -12.08 -12.84
CA ALA A 431 -7.38 -11.73 -12.81
C ALA A 431 -7.65 -10.25 -12.53
N HIS A 432 -6.63 -9.40 -12.61
CA HIS A 432 -6.76 -7.96 -12.40
C HIS A 432 -5.59 -7.20 -13.04
N MET A 433 -5.79 -5.91 -13.26
CA MET A 433 -4.74 -4.94 -13.51
C MET A 433 -4.38 -4.24 -12.20
N HIS A 434 -3.12 -4.30 -11.80
CA HIS A 434 -2.60 -3.57 -10.65
C HIS A 434 -1.98 -2.25 -11.08
N ILE A 435 -2.40 -1.16 -10.44
CA ILE A 435 -1.90 0.19 -10.70
C ILE A 435 -1.07 0.63 -9.49
N THR A 436 0.17 1.05 -9.74
CA THR A 436 1.06 1.61 -8.73
C THR A 436 1.30 3.09 -9.01
N VAL A 437 1.07 3.95 -8.02
CA VAL A 437 1.49 5.35 -8.10
C VAL A 437 2.82 5.60 -7.40
N LYS A 438 3.44 6.73 -7.73
CA LYS A 438 4.62 7.22 -7.04
C LYS A 438 4.30 7.48 -5.57
N ASP A 439 5.30 7.26 -4.73
CA ASP A 439 5.30 7.76 -3.36
C ASP A 439 5.34 9.31 -3.33
N GLU A 440 5.21 9.86 -2.14
CA GLU A 440 5.12 11.31 -1.92
C GLU A 440 6.45 12.05 -2.10
#